data_AF-A0AAU4R0D2-F1
#
_entry.id   AF-A0AAU4R0D2-F1
#
_cell.length_a   1.000
_cell.length_b   1.000
_cell.length_c   1.000
_cell.angle_alpha   90.00
_cell.angle_beta   90.00
_cell.angle_gamma   90.00
#
_symmetry.space_group_name_H-M   'P 1'
#
loop_
_entity.id
_entity.type
_entity.pdbx_description
1 polymer ?
#
loop_
_entity_poly.entity_id
_entity_poly.type
_entity_poly.pdbx_seq_one_letter_code
_entity_poly.pdbx_strand_id
1 'polypeptide(L)'
;MPPELGAHLLNMDPPDHTRLRLLVSQAFTPRRVDDLRDRVQTMTDDLLDNVTGPDVDLMRTLANPLPMEVICELLGVSGETRGDFRAWTDTLLSPARGAATDSRAAIRQMYQFLTACIQDKRQHPTDDVLSGLIEARDEQGALTEQELLSLAFLTHFAGYDNAVHLIGNATLGLLLHPEQMKAARSGATPIRARESLDQGHPAATDAGSDD
;
A
#
# COMPACT_ATOMS: atom_id res chain seq x y z
N MET A 1 -8.49 -13.17 10.95
CA MET A 1 -8.94 -12.15 9.99
C MET A 1 -10.41 -12.45 9.69
N PRO A 2 -11.32 -11.46 9.60
CA PRO A 2 -12.66 -11.67 9.06
C PRO A 2 -12.56 -12.36 7.69
N PRO A 3 -13.41 -13.34 7.37
CA PRO A 3 -13.35 -14.05 6.08
C PRO A 3 -13.35 -13.10 4.88
N GLU A 4 -14.07 -11.98 5.00
CA GLU A 4 -14.21 -10.91 4.02
C GLU A 4 -12.87 -10.26 3.67
N LEU A 5 -11.95 -10.15 4.64
CA LEU A 5 -10.64 -9.53 4.42
C LEU A 5 -9.57 -10.55 4.01
N GLY A 6 -9.83 -11.85 4.14
CA GLY A 6 -8.91 -12.93 3.76
C GLY A 6 -9.10 -13.44 2.34
N ALA A 7 -10.29 -13.29 1.78
CA ALA A 7 -10.62 -13.61 0.38
C ALA A 7 -10.27 -12.44 -0.55
N HIS A 8 -8.99 -12.03 -0.55
CA HIS A 8 -8.49 -10.97 -1.44
C HIS A 8 -7.66 -11.55 -2.58
N LEU A 9 -7.42 -10.74 -3.61
CA LEU A 9 -6.80 -11.11 -4.88
C LEU A 9 -5.58 -12.04 -4.76
N LEU A 10 -4.70 -11.82 -3.78
CA LEU A 10 -3.47 -12.61 -3.62
C LEU A 10 -3.68 -14.05 -3.16
N ASN A 11 -4.87 -14.39 -2.64
CA ASN A 11 -5.22 -15.73 -2.15
C ASN A 11 -6.24 -16.44 -3.04
N MET A 12 -6.38 -15.98 -4.30
CA MET A 12 -7.35 -16.51 -5.26
C MET A 12 -6.65 -17.13 -6.47
N ASP A 13 -7.27 -18.17 -7.02
CA ASP A 13 -6.88 -18.77 -8.29
C ASP A 13 -7.76 -18.24 -9.44
N PRO A 14 -7.33 -18.39 -10.71
CA PRO A 14 -8.23 -18.23 -11.85
C PRO A 14 -9.47 -19.15 -11.73
N PRO A 15 -10.66 -18.70 -12.16
CA PRO A 15 -10.92 -17.48 -12.93
C PRO A 15 -11.09 -16.20 -12.09
N ASP A 16 -11.38 -16.32 -10.79
CA ASP A 16 -11.74 -15.18 -9.93
C ASP A 16 -10.60 -14.18 -9.77
N HIS A 17 -9.36 -14.66 -9.63
CA HIS A 17 -8.16 -13.80 -9.60
C HIS A 17 -8.06 -12.93 -10.86
N THR A 18 -8.23 -13.53 -12.05
CA THR A 18 -8.13 -12.82 -13.33
C THR A 18 -9.19 -11.74 -13.44
N ARG A 19 -10.41 -12.05 -13.00
CA ARG A 19 -11.54 -11.12 -12.99
C ARG A 19 -11.28 -9.92 -12.09
N LEU A 20 -10.96 -10.17 -10.82
CA LEU A 20 -10.71 -9.08 -9.87
C LEU A 20 -9.49 -8.25 -10.28
N ARG A 21 -8.47 -8.86 -10.86
CA ARG A 21 -7.29 -8.14 -11.36
C ARG A 21 -7.65 -7.17 -12.48
N LEU A 22 -8.54 -7.57 -13.38
CA LEU A 22 -9.07 -6.71 -14.43
C LEU A 22 -9.85 -5.53 -13.85
N LEU A 23 -10.69 -5.76 -12.84
CA LEU A 23 -11.46 -4.68 -12.21
C LEU A 23 -10.58 -3.70 -11.44
N VAL A 24 -9.56 -4.20 -10.74
CA VAL A 24 -8.57 -3.35 -10.06
C VAL A 24 -7.79 -2.50 -11.05
N SER A 25 -7.37 -3.04 -12.20
CA SER A 25 -6.59 -2.26 -13.17
C SER A 25 -7.40 -1.11 -13.80
N GLN A 26 -8.73 -1.21 -13.86
CA GLN A 26 -9.59 -0.10 -14.25
C GLN A 26 -9.56 1.07 -13.25
N ALA A 27 -9.32 0.78 -11.96
CA ALA A 27 -9.17 1.79 -10.93
C ALA A 27 -7.74 2.35 -10.81
N PHE A 28 -6.72 1.62 -11.27
CA PHE A 28 -5.33 2.09 -11.31
C PHE A 28 -4.93 2.54 -12.72
N THR A 29 -5.60 3.58 -13.22
CA THR A 29 -5.32 4.09 -14.57
C THR A 29 -3.96 4.78 -14.65
N PRO A 30 -3.27 4.76 -15.81
CA PRO A 30 -1.99 5.45 -15.98
C PRO A 30 -2.06 6.93 -15.62
N ARG A 31 -3.15 7.61 -16.01
CA ARG A 31 -3.39 9.01 -15.65
C ARG A 31 -3.39 9.23 -14.14
N ARG A 32 -4.14 8.42 -13.39
CA ARG A 32 -4.21 8.54 -11.92
C ARG A 32 -2.85 8.31 -11.27
N VAL A 33 -2.06 7.37 -11.79
CA VAL A 33 -0.69 7.12 -11.32
C VAL A 33 0.24 8.28 -11.67
N ASP A 34 0.10 8.88 -12.85
CA ASP A 34 0.88 10.05 -13.25
C ASP A 34 0.56 11.27 -12.39
N ASP A 35 -0.72 11.51 -12.07
CA ASP A 35 -1.17 12.61 -11.21
C ASP A 35 -0.61 12.48 -9.77
N LEU A 36 -0.32 11.26 -9.30
CA LEU A 36 0.35 11.05 -8.02
C LEU A 36 1.79 11.56 -7.99
N ARG A 37 2.46 11.70 -9.14
CA ARG A 37 3.88 12.14 -9.17
C ARG A 37 4.05 13.48 -8.48
N ASP A 38 3.29 14.48 -8.90
CA ASP A 38 3.41 15.84 -8.39
C ASP A 38 2.93 15.92 -6.93
N ARG A 39 1.95 15.10 -6.58
CA ARG A 39 1.45 15.01 -5.22
C ARG A 39 2.45 14.36 -4.26
N VAL A 40 3.06 13.25 -4.65
CA VAL A 40 4.11 12.56 -3.88
C VAL A 40 5.31 13.48 -3.69
N GLN A 41 5.69 14.23 -4.73
CA GLN A 41 6.74 15.25 -4.62
C GLN A 41 6.38 16.29 -3.55
N THR A 42 5.19 16.88 -3.64
CA THR A 42 4.76 17.91 -2.68
C THR A 42 4.67 17.35 -1.25
N MET A 43 4.13 16.14 -1.05
CA MET A 43 4.12 15.47 0.27
C MET A 43 5.53 15.23 0.80
N THR A 44 6.46 14.82 -0.08
CA THR A 44 7.86 14.60 0.29
C THR A 44 8.51 15.91 0.74
N ASP A 45 8.30 16.99 -0.02
CA ASP A 45 8.82 18.31 0.33
C ASP A 45 8.24 18.81 1.65
N ASP A 46 6.91 18.72 1.83
CA ASP A 46 6.22 19.11 3.08
C ASP A 46 6.77 18.34 4.31
N LEU A 47 7.04 17.04 4.16
CA LEU A 47 7.62 16.21 5.22
C LEU A 47 9.08 16.58 5.53
N LEU A 48 9.85 16.95 4.51
CA LEU A 48 11.27 17.28 4.64
C LEU A 48 11.51 18.74 5.05
N ASP A 49 10.59 19.67 4.78
CA ASP A 49 10.69 21.09 5.18
C ASP A 49 10.77 21.27 6.70
N ASN A 50 10.23 20.31 7.45
CA ASN A 50 10.23 20.31 8.91
C ASN A 50 11.52 19.73 9.53
N VAL A 51 12.48 19.32 8.69
CA VAL A 51 13.75 18.76 9.16
C VAL A 51 14.69 19.87 9.62
N THR A 52 14.87 19.97 10.93
CA THR A 52 15.80 20.92 11.54
C THR A 52 16.95 20.19 12.21
N GLY A 53 18.13 20.22 11.60
CA GLY A 53 19.37 19.71 12.21
C GLY A 53 20.18 18.75 11.33
N PRO A 54 21.38 18.35 11.80
CA PRO A 54 22.27 17.47 11.04
C PRO A 54 21.86 15.99 11.08
N ASP A 55 21.12 15.58 12.10
CA ASP A 55 20.70 14.20 12.33
C ASP A 55 19.18 14.06 12.14
N VAL A 56 18.77 13.07 11.35
CA VAL A 56 17.36 12.86 10.99
C VAL A 56 17.01 11.39 11.13
N ASP A 57 15.92 11.11 11.85
CA ASP A 57 15.28 9.80 11.80
C ASP A 57 14.44 9.70 10.53
N LEU A 58 15.02 9.11 9.48
CA LEU A 58 14.38 8.94 8.18
C LEU A 58 13.05 8.17 8.28
N MET A 59 12.98 7.15 9.14
CA MET A 59 11.79 6.31 9.24
C MET A 59 10.62 7.11 9.78
N ARG A 60 10.86 7.85 10.87
CA ARG A 60 9.83 8.70 11.47
C ARG A 60 9.46 9.91 10.60
N THR A 61 10.43 10.48 9.90
CA THR A 61 10.27 11.75 9.19
C THR A 61 9.69 11.57 7.78
N LEU A 62 10.06 10.50 7.08
CA LEU A 62 9.69 10.32 5.67
C LEU A 62 9.15 8.92 5.38
N ALA A 63 9.90 7.86 5.71
CA ALA A 63 9.60 6.52 5.19
C ALA A 63 8.27 5.95 5.70
N ASN A 64 7.88 6.24 6.95
CA ASN A 64 6.56 5.88 7.49
C ASN A 64 5.45 6.85 7.06
N PRO A 65 5.59 8.19 7.20
CA PRO A 65 4.49 9.10 6.88
C PRO A 65 4.14 9.16 5.39
N LEU A 66 5.13 9.18 4.49
CA LEU A 66 4.88 9.38 3.06
C LEU A 66 3.96 8.30 2.45
N PRO A 67 4.23 6.99 2.60
CA PRO A 67 3.33 5.96 2.06
C PRO A 67 1.93 5.99 2.69
N MET A 68 1.82 6.36 3.98
CA MET A 68 0.52 6.49 4.65
C MET A 68 -0.30 7.64 4.05
N GLU A 69 0.32 8.78 3.75
CA GLU A 69 -0.37 9.90 3.12
C GLU A 69 -0.83 9.57 1.70
N VAL A 70 0.05 8.94 0.92
CA VAL A 70 -0.24 8.50 -0.45
C VAL A 70 -1.40 7.51 -0.48
N ILE A 71 -1.42 6.53 0.42
CA ILE A 71 -2.49 5.53 0.43
C ILE A 71 -3.82 6.10 0.93
N CYS A 72 -3.77 7.03 1.89
CA CYS A 72 -4.95 7.78 2.31
C CYS A 72 -5.52 8.60 1.14
N GLU A 73 -4.68 9.24 0.34
CA GLU A 73 -5.13 9.99 -0.84
C GLU A 73 -5.73 9.07 -1.90
N LEU A 74 -5.06 7.96 -2.21
CA LEU A 74 -5.56 6.95 -3.15
C LEU A 74 -6.93 6.39 -2.77
N LEU A 75 -7.17 6.16 -1.47
CA LEU A 75 -8.44 5.65 -0.95
C LEU A 75 -9.48 6.77 -0.68
N GLY A 76 -9.11 8.03 -0.89
CA GLY A 76 -9.97 9.18 -0.65
C GLY A 76 -10.29 9.41 0.84
N VAL A 77 -9.38 9.01 1.73
CA VAL A 77 -9.50 9.14 3.19
C VAL A 77 -9.23 10.58 3.64
N SER A 78 -10.22 11.15 4.35
CA SER A 78 -10.16 12.50 4.89
C SER A 78 -9.05 12.69 5.94
N GLY A 79 -8.51 13.90 6.04
CA GLY A 79 -7.42 14.25 6.94
C GLY A 79 -7.70 13.96 8.43
N GLU A 80 -8.93 14.21 8.88
CA GLU A 80 -9.35 14.04 10.29
C GLU A 80 -9.24 12.60 10.77
N THR A 81 -9.44 11.63 9.86
CA THR A 81 -9.46 10.20 10.18
C THR A 81 -8.12 9.49 9.95
N ARG A 82 -7.11 10.19 9.40
CA ARG A 82 -5.79 9.58 9.08
C ARG A 82 -5.06 9.07 10.32
N GLY A 83 -5.20 9.74 11.45
CA GLY A 83 -4.54 9.36 12.71
C GLY A 83 -5.00 8.00 13.22
N ASP A 84 -6.31 7.79 13.29
CA ASP A 84 -6.91 6.52 13.71
C ASP A 84 -6.58 5.40 12.72
N PHE A 85 -6.69 5.68 11.41
CA PHE A 85 -6.36 4.74 10.35
C PHE A 85 -4.91 4.26 10.44
N ARG A 86 -3.96 5.18 10.69
CA ARG A 86 -2.55 4.85 10.92
C ARG A 86 -2.37 3.99 12.18
N ALA A 87 -3.01 4.34 13.29
CA ALA A 87 -2.89 3.58 14.55
C ALA A 87 -3.38 2.12 14.40
N TRP A 88 -4.49 1.89 13.70
CA TRP A 88 -4.95 0.54 13.41
C TRP A 88 -3.98 -0.19 12.49
N THR A 89 -3.44 0.47 11.47
CA THR A 89 -2.45 -0.11 10.54
C THR A 89 -1.19 -0.56 11.28
N ASP A 90 -0.62 0.30 12.13
CA ASP A 90 0.57 0.00 12.92
C ASP A 90 0.35 -1.21 13.84
N THR A 91 -0.83 -1.29 14.47
CA THR A 91 -1.23 -2.43 15.32
C THR A 91 -1.28 -3.75 14.54
N LEU A 92 -1.65 -3.71 13.26
CA LEU A 92 -1.82 -4.90 12.42
C LEU A 92 -0.51 -5.38 11.79
N LEU A 93 0.42 -4.47 11.48
CA LEU A 93 1.71 -4.82 10.88
C LEU A 93 2.77 -5.21 11.92
N SER A 94 2.74 -4.60 13.10
CA SER A 94 3.69 -4.90 14.17
C SER A 94 2.96 -5.23 15.48
N PRO A 95 2.20 -6.34 15.53
CA PRO A 95 1.47 -6.72 16.73
C PRO A 95 2.46 -7.05 17.87
N ALA A 96 2.28 -6.40 19.02
CA ALA A 96 3.04 -6.73 20.21
C ALA A 96 2.78 -8.19 20.65
N ARG A 97 3.76 -8.81 21.34
CA ARG A 97 3.59 -10.17 21.87
C ARG A 97 2.38 -10.21 22.82
N GLY A 98 1.41 -11.08 22.52
CA GLY A 98 0.18 -11.22 23.31
C GLY A 98 -0.94 -10.24 22.94
N ALA A 99 -0.76 -9.35 21.94
CA ALA A 99 -1.74 -8.34 21.52
C ALA A 99 -2.85 -8.89 20.60
N ALA A 100 -3.26 -10.15 20.78
CA ALA A 100 -4.28 -10.78 19.95
C ALA A 100 -5.63 -10.06 20.06
N THR A 101 -5.96 -9.55 21.24
CA THR A 101 -7.18 -8.76 21.49
C THR A 101 -7.14 -7.43 20.75
N ASP A 102 -6.00 -6.73 20.82
CA ASP A 102 -5.82 -5.42 20.19
C ASP A 102 -5.82 -5.54 18.66
N SER A 103 -5.16 -6.57 18.13
CA SER A 103 -5.18 -6.88 16.69
C SER A 103 -6.61 -7.14 16.21
N ARG A 104 -7.40 -7.92 16.95
CA ARG A 104 -8.82 -8.15 16.60
C ARG A 104 -9.64 -6.86 16.65
N ALA A 105 -9.37 -5.97 17.60
CA ALA A 105 -10.03 -4.67 17.69
C ALA A 105 -9.66 -3.78 16.50
N ALA A 106 -8.37 -3.67 16.18
CA ALA A 106 -7.87 -2.90 15.04
C ALA A 106 -8.46 -3.38 13.71
N ILE A 107 -8.55 -4.71 13.48
CA ILE A 107 -9.20 -5.24 12.26
C ILE A 107 -10.68 -4.82 12.19
N ARG A 108 -11.42 -4.90 13.31
CA ARG A 108 -12.84 -4.49 13.32
C ARG A 108 -13.00 -3.01 13.01
N GLN A 109 -12.16 -2.15 13.60
CA GLN A 109 -12.20 -0.72 13.36
C GLN A 109 -11.84 -0.38 11.91
N MET A 110 -10.78 -1.00 11.38
CA MET A 110 -10.39 -0.88 9.97
C MET A 110 -11.52 -1.29 9.02
N TYR A 111 -12.19 -2.42 9.30
CA TYR A 111 -13.33 -2.90 8.51
C TYR A 111 -14.50 -1.89 8.53
N GLN A 112 -14.86 -1.39 9.72
CA GLN A 112 -15.95 -0.41 9.86
C GLN A 112 -15.61 0.88 9.14
N PHE A 113 -14.37 1.34 9.26
CA PHE A 113 -13.88 2.53 8.60
C PHE A 113 -13.90 2.43 7.07
N LEU A 114 -13.35 1.36 6.50
CA LEU A 114 -13.38 1.15 5.04
C LEU A 114 -14.81 1.01 4.51
N THR A 115 -15.70 0.37 5.28
CA THR A 115 -17.13 0.29 4.94
C THR A 115 -17.76 1.69 4.88
N ALA A 116 -17.49 2.55 5.87
CA ALA A 116 -17.98 3.92 5.88
C ALA A 116 -17.41 4.73 4.71
N CYS A 117 -16.13 4.55 4.38
CA CYS A 117 -15.51 5.21 3.21
C CYS A 117 -16.20 4.79 1.91
N ILE A 118 -16.46 3.49 1.69
CA ILE A 118 -17.18 3.01 0.50
C ILE A 118 -18.58 3.61 0.41
N GLN A 119 -19.30 3.67 1.54
CA GLN A 119 -20.64 4.26 1.59
C GLN A 119 -20.62 5.75 1.26
N ASP A 120 -19.66 6.50 1.82
CA ASP A 120 -19.49 7.92 1.52
C ASP A 120 -19.18 8.15 0.04
N LYS A 121 -18.21 7.42 -0.53
CA LYS A 121 -17.85 7.54 -1.96
C LYS A 121 -18.97 7.17 -2.92
N ARG A 122 -19.93 6.33 -2.52
CA ARG A 122 -21.13 6.09 -3.32
C ARG A 122 -22.07 7.29 -3.38
N GLN A 123 -22.12 8.09 -2.34
CA GLN A 123 -22.93 9.31 -2.29
C GLN A 123 -22.17 10.52 -2.84
N HIS A 124 -20.85 10.53 -2.64
CA HIS A 124 -19.95 11.64 -2.96
C HIS A 124 -18.70 11.11 -3.71
N PRO A 125 -18.86 10.62 -4.95
CA PRO A 125 -17.74 10.09 -5.72
C PRO A 125 -16.72 11.18 -6.03
N THR A 126 -15.45 10.82 -5.96
CA THR A 126 -14.32 11.70 -6.28
C THR A 126 -13.33 10.98 -7.20
N ASP A 127 -12.28 11.67 -7.67
CA ASP A 127 -11.28 11.05 -8.56
C ASP A 127 -10.23 10.24 -7.78
N ASP A 128 -10.66 9.18 -7.10
CA ASP A 128 -9.81 8.29 -6.32
C ASP A 128 -9.99 6.81 -6.69
N VAL A 129 -9.08 5.95 -6.20
CA VAL A 129 -9.11 4.51 -6.50
C VAL A 129 -10.38 3.88 -5.94
N LEU A 130 -10.86 4.30 -4.77
CA LEU A 130 -12.03 3.70 -4.15
C LEU A 130 -13.31 3.95 -4.97
N SER A 131 -13.49 5.17 -5.47
CA SER A 131 -14.56 5.56 -6.40
C SER A 131 -14.43 4.82 -7.73
N GLY A 132 -13.20 4.71 -8.25
CA GLY A 132 -12.92 3.92 -9.45
C GLY A 132 -13.28 2.43 -9.29
N LEU A 133 -13.00 1.82 -8.14
CA LEU A 133 -13.40 0.45 -7.84
C LEU A 133 -14.93 0.31 -7.73
N ILE A 134 -15.60 1.27 -7.09
CA ILE A 134 -17.07 1.29 -7.00
C ILE A 134 -17.73 1.34 -8.40
N GLU A 135 -17.10 2.04 -9.35
CA GLU A 135 -17.59 2.18 -10.72
C GLU A 135 -17.14 1.05 -11.66
N ALA A 136 -16.08 0.30 -11.31
CA ALA A 136 -15.52 -0.76 -12.15
C ALA A 136 -16.57 -1.84 -12.47
N ARG A 137 -16.62 -2.26 -13.74
CA ARG A 137 -17.53 -3.30 -14.24
C ARG A 137 -16.80 -4.29 -15.13
N ASP A 138 -17.33 -5.51 -15.17
CA ASP A 138 -16.98 -6.54 -16.15
C ASP A 138 -18.26 -7.18 -16.74
N GLU A 139 -18.11 -8.30 -17.43
CA GLU A 139 -19.24 -9.06 -18.01
C GLU A 139 -20.20 -9.64 -16.96
N GLN A 140 -19.75 -9.77 -15.71
CA GLN A 140 -20.49 -10.34 -14.57
C GLN A 140 -21.10 -9.26 -13.69
N GLY A 141 -20.73 -7.99 -13.90
CA GLY A 141 -21.34 -6.82 -13.30
C GLY A 141 -20.38 -6.00 -12.44
N ALA A 142 -20.89 -5.46 -11.34
CA ALA A 142 -20.12 -4.68 -10.38
C ALA A 142 -19.39 -5.58 -9.38
N LEU A 143 -18.36 -5.03 -8.73
CA LEU A 143 -17.78 -5.64 -7.54
C LEU A 143 -18.85 -5.74 -6.44
N THR A 144 -18.86 -6.88 -5.75
CA THR A 144 -19.67 -7.07 -4.54
C THR A 144 -19.11 -6.25 -3.37
N GLU A 145 -19.89 -6.07 -2.31
CA GLU A 145 -19.43 -5.39 -1.09
C GLU A 145 -18.18 -6.03 -0.49
N GLN A 146 -18.17 -7.36 -0.42
CA GLN A 146 -17.02 -8.10 0.08
C GLN A 146 -15.80 -7.82 -0.79
N GLU A 147 -15.91 -7.94 -2.11
CA GLU A 147 -14.78 -7.71 -3.01
C GLU A 147 -14.26 -6.27 -2.95
N LEU A 148 -15.14 -5.28 -2.86
CA LEU A 148 -14.74 -3.87 -2.67
C LEU A 148 -13.95 -3.69 -1.37
N LEU A 149 -14.44 -4.25 -0.26
CA LEU A 149 -13.76 -4.18 1.03
C LEU A 149 -12.42 -4.92 1.01
N SER A 150 -12.36 -6.12 0.45
CA SER A 150 -11.14 -6.91 0.32
C SER A 150 -10.10 -6.17 -0.51
N LEU A 151 -10.51 -5.55 -1.62
CA LEU A 151 -9.62 -4.80 -2.50
C LEU A 151 -9.14 -3.50 -1.86
N ALA A 152 -10.02 -2.74 -1.21
CA ALA A 152 -9.62 -1.53 -0.48
C ALA A 152 -8.60 -1.86 0.64
N PHE A 153 -8.85 -2.94 1.39
CA PHE A 153 -7.94 -3.44 2.40
C PHE A 153 -6.61 -3.90 1.80
N LEU A 154 -6.65 -4.69 0.73
CA LEU A 154 -5.44 -5.16 0.05
C LEU A 154 -4.60 -4.01 -0.49
N THR A 155 -5.23 -3.04 -1.18
CA THR A 155 -4.58 -1.84 -1.68
C THR A 155 -3.87 -1.10 -0.55
N HIS A 156 -4.53 -0.95 0.60
CA HIS A 156 -3.93 -0.32 1.77
C HIS A 156 -2.62 -0.98 2.22
N PHE A 157 -2.69 -2.27 2.54
CA PHE A 157 -1.54 -2.99 3.09
C PHE A 157 -0.43 -3.21 2.07
N ALA A 158 -0.78 -3.53 0.81
CA ALA A 158 0.19 -3.75 -0.25
C ALA A 158 0.96 -2.47 -0.62
N GLY A 159 0.28 -1.32 -0.56
CA GLY A 159 0.87 -0.02 -0.89
C GLY A 159 1.68 0.60 0.25
N TYR A 160 1.30 0.35 1.51
CA TYR A 160 1.96 0.96 2.66
C TYR A 160 3.30 0.29 3.00
N ASP A 161 3.30 -0.96 3.45
CA ASP A 161 4.46 -1.59 4.09
C ASP A 161 5.65 -1.76 3.13
N ASN A 162 5.38 -2.12 1.88
CA ASN A 162 6.42 -2.28 0.85
C ASN A 162 7.13 -0.96 0.53
N ALA A 163 6.38 0.14 0.44
CA ALA A 163 6.94 1.46 0.13
C ALA A 163 7.78 1.99 1.29
N VAL A 164 7.35 1.77 2.54
CA VAL A 164 8.13 2.09 3.75
C VAL A 164 9.51 1.41 3.67
N HIS A 165 9.52 0.10 3.45
CA HIS A 165 10.76 -0.68 3.36
C HIS A 165 11.62 -0.27 2.15
N LEU A 166 11.01 0.03 1.01
CA LEU A 166 11.72 0.49 -0.18
C LEU A 166 12.46 1.80 0.10
N ILE A 167 11.79 2.80 0.67
CA ILE A 167 12.40 4.11 0.98
C ILE A 167 13.55 3.94 1.96
N GLY A 168 13.34 3.19 3.05
CA GLY A 168 14.36 2.94 4.06
C GLY A 168 15.59 2.23 3.49
N ASN A 169 15.38 1.11 2.79
CA ASN A 169 16.47 0.30 2.25
C ASN A 169 17.21 0.99 1.09
N ALA A 170 16.50 1.71 0.22
CA ALA A 170 17.13 2.48 -0.84
C ALA A 170 18.02 3.59 -0.28
N THR A 171 17.54 4.30 0.74
CA THR A 171 18.32 5.37 1.38
C THR A 171 19.53 4.81 2.12
N LEU A 172 19.36 3.72 2.86
CA LEU A 172 20.47 3.01 3.52
C LEU A 172 21.50 2.54 2.50
N GLY A 173 21.06 1.93 1.39
CA GLY A 173 21.94 1.49 0.31
C GLY A 173 22.76 2.65 -0.28
N LEU A 174 22.13 3.80 -0.54
CA LEU A 174 22.85 4.98 -1.02
C LEU A 174 23.87 5.48 0.00
N LEU A 175 23.53 5.50 1.29
CA LEU A 175 24.43 5.95 2.37
C LEU A 175 25.64 5.02 2.54
N LEU A 176 25.47 3.71 2.36
CA LEU A 176 26.54 2.71 2.42
C LEU A 176 27.41 2.67 1.15
N HIS A 177 26.96 3.28 0.04
CA HIS A 177 27.67 3.30 -1.24
C HIS A 177 27.84 4.75 -1.78
N PRO A 178 28.82 5.52 -1.26
CA PRO A 178 28.99 6.95 -1.58
C PRO A 178 29.12 7.28 -3.07
N GLU A 179 29.76 6.43 -3.86
CA GLU A 179 29.87 6.63 -5.33
C GLU A 179 28.49 6.56 -6.01
N GLN A 180 27.62 5.65 -5.57
CA GLN A 180 26.25 5.56 -6.08
C GLN A 180 25.41 6.75 -5.62
N MET A 181 25.57 7.19 -4.37
CA MET A 181 24.94 8.43 -3.90
C MET A 181 25.38 9.64 -4.71
N LYS A 182 26.68 9.77 -5.01
CA LYS A 182 27.21 10.87 -5.82
C LYS A 182 26.64 10.84 -7.24
N ALA A 183 26.59 9.66 -7.88
CA ALA A 183 26.02 9.49 -9.21
C ALA A 183 24.50 9.78 -9.26
N ALA A 184 23.76 9.39 -8.22
CA ALA A 184 22.33 9.68 -8.11
C ALA A 184 22.08 11.18 -7.90
N ARG A 185 22.82 11.84 -7.00
CA ARG A 185 22.70 13.27 -6.73
C ARG A 185 23.06 14.16 -7.91
N SER A 186 24.03 13.75 -8.73
CA SER A 186 24.40 14.48 -9.95
C SER A 186 23.46 14.23 -11.13
N GLY A 187 22.51 13.29 -10.99
CA GLY A 187 21.65 12.85 -12.09
C GLY A 187 22.35 11.96 -13.13
N ALA A 188 23.60 11.56 -12.89
CA ALA A 188 24.35 10.68 -13.78
C ALA A 188 23.77 9.26 -13.86
N THR A 189 23.13 8.81 -12.77
CA THR A 189 22.38 7.55 -12.73
C THR A 189 20.94 7.84 -12.31
N PRO A 190 19.92 7.51 -13.13
CA PRO A 190 18.54 7.60 -12.69
C PRO A 190 18.28 6.58 -11.59
N ILE A 191 17.65 7.00 -10.49
CA ILE A 191 17.15 6.07 -9.48
C ILE A 191 15.95 5.33 -10.10
N ARG A 192 16.13 4.04 -10.35
CA ARG A 192 15.06 3.15 -10.80
C ARG A 192 14.72 2.22 -9.66
N ALA A 193 13.47 2.24 -9.20
CA ALA A 193 12.94 1.12 -8.44
C ALA A 193 12.96 -0.10 -9.37
N ARG A 194 13.88 -1.03 -9.14
CA ARG A 194 13.86 -2.29 -9.88
C ARG A 194 12.78 -3.14 -9.23
N GLU A 195 11.65 -3.35 -9.91
CA GLU A 195 10.73 -4.42 -9.54
C GLU A 195 11.50 -5.73 -9.64
N SER A 196 11.98 -6.25 -8.50
CA SER A 196 12.53 -7.59 -8.45
C SER A 196 11.38 -8.60 -8.44
N LEU A 197 10.68 -8.73 -9.56
CA LEU A 197 9.82 -9.89 -9.84
C LEU A 197 10.59 -11.04 -10.50
N ASP A 198 11.91 -10.93 -10.62
CA ASP A 198 12.77 -11.99 -11.13
C ASP A 198 13.73 -12.47 -10.03
N GLN A 199 13.16 -13.16 -9.04
CA GLN A 199 13.86 -14.23 -8.36
C GLN A 199 12.95 -15.45 -8.36
N GLY A 200 13.16 -16.30 -9.36
CA GLY A 200 12.81 -17.70 -9.26
C GLY A 200 13.38 -18.26 -7.97
N HIS A 201 12.51 -18.55 -7.02
CA HIS A 201 12.85 -19.46 -5.95
C HIS A 201 12.95 -20.84 -6.60
N PRO A 202 14.11 -21.52 -6.59
CA PRO A 202 14.16 -22.91 -7.00
C PRO A 202 13.26 -23.67 -6.03
N ALA A 203 12.27 -24.37 -6.58
CA ALA A 203 11.55 -25.40 -5.85
C ALA A 203 12.57 -26.31 -5.18
N ALA A 204 12.60 -26.32 -3.85
CA ALA A 204 13.25 -27.37 -3.09
C ALA A 204 12.34 -28.62 -3.16
N THR A 205 12.36 -29.27 -4.32
CA THR A 205 12.26 -30.72 -4.48
C THR A 205 13.71 -31.15 -4.76
N ASP A 206 14.34 -32.11 -4.11
CA ASP A 206 13.88 -33.37 -3.58
C ASP A 206 15.08 -34.03 -2.84
N ALA A 207 14.81 -34.86 -1.84
CA ALA A 207 15.63 -35.97 -1.32
C ALA A 207 15.17 -36.29 0.12
N GLY A 208 14.57 -37.42 0.44
CA GLY A 208 14.26 -38.59 -0.37
C GLY A 208 13.43 -39.54 0.48
N SER A 209 12.63 -40.35 -0.20
CA SER A 209 12.18 -41.64 0.28
C SER A 209 13.39 -42.53 0.62
N ASP A 210 13.33 -43.25 1.73
CA ASP A 210 13.65 -44.68 1.78
C ASP A 210 13.15 -45.27 3.10
N ASP A 211 12.34 -46.33 2.94
CA ASP A 211 11.87 -47.39 3.87
C ASP A 211 11.15 -47.05 5.18
#